data_AF-X1DS42-F1
#
_entry.id   AF-X1DS42-F1
#
_cell.length_a   1.000
_cell.length_b   1.000
_cell.length_c   1.000
_cell.angle_alpha   90.00
_cell.angle_beta   90.00
_cell.angle_gamma   90.00
#
_symmetry.space_group_name_H-M   'P 1'
#
loop_
_entity.id
_entity.type
_entity.pdbx_description
1 polymer ?
#
loop_
_entity_poly.entity_id
_entity_poly.type
_entity_poly.pdbx_seq_one_letter_code
_entity_poly.pdbx_strand_id
1 'polypeptide(L)'
;EGAHGAQRWLRLGTFSFQPSEFAKLSLIIVLAKLLATKDNIGWRQIGLSFCFTFPFLILVALQPDLGSALILLPLWLGMLFLAGVSPRKLLTILGIGASSFPFFYLLLRPYQKMRILTFLNPGRDPLGTGWAVLQSKVALGSGKLVGKGIGGALHTQLSFLPQPFTDFVFASIGEEWGFVGTGIFSVMVIGMVKPEVIPIPYQMHSIYRRI
;
A
#
# COMPACT_ATOMS: atom_id res chain seq x y z
N GLU A 1 11.04 -22.10 -14.27
CA GLU A 1 9.65 -21.74 -14.63
C GLU A 1 9.15 -20.68 -13.65
N GLY A 2 8.77 -19.51 -14.17
CA GLY A 2 8.50 -18.30 -13.37
C GLY A 2 7.11 -18.31 -12.76
N ALA A 3 6.99 -18.77 -11.52
CA ALA A 3 5.73 -18.89 -10.79
C ALA A 3 5.34 -17.66 -9.93
N HIS A 4 5.94 -16.48 -10.16
CA HIS A 4 5.48 -15.22 -9.56
C HIS A 4 5.40 -14.14 -10.65
N GLY A 5 4.19 -13.97 -11.18
CA GLY A 5 3.88 -13.24 -12.39
C GLY A 5 4.30 -11.77 -12.41
N ALA A 6 4.55 -11.34 -13.65
CA ALA A 6 4.94 -10.03 -14.14
C ALA A 6 6.44 -9.69 -13.98
N GLN A 7 7.07 -9.37 -15.11
CA GLN A 7 8.39 -8.74 -15.20
C GLN A 7 8.34 -7.34 -14.54
N ARG A 8 8.32 -7.30 -13.20
CA ARG A 8 8.25 -6.06 -12.41
C ARG A 8 9.62 -5.42 -12.21
N TRP A 9 10.68 -6.22 -12.34
CA TRP A 9 12.05 -5.83 -12.06
C TRP A 9 12.87 -5.87 -13.35
N LEU A 10 13.32 -4.70 -13.79
CA LEU A 10 14.39 -4.59 -14.77
C LEU A 10 15.69 -4.92 -14.04
N ARG A 11 16.26 -6.08 -14.33
CA ARG A 11 17.55 -6.50 -13.76
C ARG A 11 18.67 -6.06 -14.71
N LEU A 12 19.41 -5.03 -14.31
CA LEU A 12 20.66 -4.58 -14.94
C LEU A 12 21.82 -5.13 -14.09
N GLY A 13 22.20 -6.38 -14.33
CA GLY A 13 23.24 -7.05 -13.54
C GLY A 13 22.85 -7.20 -12.07
N THR A 14 23.56 -6.52 -11.17
CA THR A 14 23.29 -6.50 -9.72
C THR A 14 22.20 -5.51 -9.32
N PHE A 15 21.81 -4.59 -10.21
CA PHE A 15 20.78 -3.60 -9.94
C PHE A 15 19.42 -4.09 -10.42
N SER A 16 18.44 -4.05 -9.52
CA SER A 16 17.05 -4.40 -9.84
C SER A 16 16.18 -3.15 -9.66
N PHE A 17 15.63 -2.65 -10.76
CA PHE A 17 14.83 -1.43 -10.80
C PHE A 17 13.36 -1.76 -11.06
N GLN A 18 12.47 -1.19 -10.26
CA GLN A 18 11.03 -1.32 -10.42
C GLN A 18 10.44 -0.02 -10.96
N PRO A 19 9.97 0.02 -12.23
CA PRO A 19 9.45 1.25 -12.84
C PRO A 19 8.27 1.87 -12.08
N SER A 20 7.44 1.07 -11.38
CA SER A 20 6.32 1.59 -10.60
C SER A 20 6.74 2.42 -9.38
N GLU A 21 7.93 2.18 -8.81
CA GLU A 21 8.49 3.01 -7.75
C GLU A 21 8.88 4.39 -8.27
N PHE A 22 9.52 4.43 -9.45
CA PHE A 22 9.87 5.68 -10.11
C PHE A 22 8.65 6.47 -10.56
N ALA A 23 7.59 5.78 -11.01
CA ALA A 23 6.29 6.40 -11.31
C ALA A 23 5.69 7.11 -10.09
N LYS A 24 5.73 6.48 -8.90
CA LYS A 24 5.25 7.10 -7.65
C LYS A 24 6.05 8.35 -7.30
N LEU A 25 7.38 8.29 -7.34
CA LEU A 25 8.24 9.45 -7.04
C LEU A 25 8.01 10.60 -8.02
N SER A 26 7.95 10.29 -9.32
CA SER A 26 7.67 11.28 -10.37
C SER A 26 6.31 11.94 -10.16
N LEU A 27 5.28 11.15 -9.82
CA LEU A 27 3.95 11.65 -9.53
C LEU A 27 3.94 12.59 -8.32
N ILE A 28 4.65 12.25 -7.23
CA ILE A 28 4.76 13.12 -6.05
C ILE A 28 5.33 14.48 -6.45
N ILE A 29 6.41 14.53 -7.25
CA ILE A 29 7.04 15.78 -7.68
C ILE A 29 6.09 16.63 -8.54
N VAL A 30 5.37 15.99 -9.49
CA VAL A 30 4.40 16.69 -10.35
C VAL A 30 3.24 17.26 -9.53
N LEU A 31 2.67 16.45 -8.63
CA LEU A 31 1.56 16.88 -7.77
C LEU A 31 1.99 17.97 -6.78
N ALA A 32 3.17 17.83 -6.19
CA ALA A 32 3.79 18.83 -5.32
C ALA A 32 3.85 20.19 -6.02
N LYS A 33 4.42 20.25 -7.23
CA LYS A 33 4.52 21.50 -7.99
C LYS A 33 3.15 22.05 -8.39
N LEU A 34 2.22 21.20 -8.81
CA LEU A 34 0.90 21.63 -9.27
C LEU A 34 0.03 22.18 -8.13
N LEU A 35 0.17 21.63 -6.92
CA LEU A 35 -0.66 21.97 -5.77
C LEU A 35 -0.03 23.05 -4.88
N ALA A 36 1.28 23.30 -4.97
CA ALA A 36 1.99 24.29 -4.15
C ALA A 36 1.58 25.74 -4.39
N THR A 37 1.09 26.09 -5.58
CA THR A 37 1.01 27.49 -6.03
C THR A 37 -0.25 28.24 -5.56
N LYS A 38 -1.19 27.60 -4.86
CA LYS A 38 -2.51 28.21 -4.60
C LYS A 38 -3.00 28.04 -3.18
N ASP A 39 -3.38 29.16 -2.57
CA ASP A 39 -3.98 29.22 -1.23
C ASP A 39 -5.36 28.54 -1.15
N ASN A 40 -6.06 28.40 -2.28
CA ASN A 40 -7.33 27.68 -2.34
C ASN A 40 -7.42 26.77 -3.57
N ILE A 41 -7.46 25.46 -3.33
CA ILE A 41 -7.52 24.43 -4.35
C ILE A 41 -8.98 24.17 -4.72
N GLY A 42 -9.40 24.62 -5.91
CA GLY A 42 -10.73 24.40 -6.46
C GLY A 42 -10.87 23.06 -7.20
N TRP A 43 -12.08 22.77 -7.67
CA TRP A 43 -12.38 21.56 -8.46
C TRP A 43 -11.57 21.45 -9.75
N ARG A 44 -11.24 22.58 -10.38
CA ARG A 44 -10.38 22.61 -11.57
C ARG A 44 -8.98 22.06 -11.28
N GLN A 45 -8.38 22.43 -10.15
CA GLN A 45 -7.05 21.95 -9.76
C GLN A 45 -7.08 20.48 -9.38
N ILE A 46 -8.13 20.05 -8.67
CA ILE A 46 -8.36 18.64 -8.34
C ILE A 46 -8.45 17.83 -9.64
N GLY A 47 -9.28 18.26 -10.60
CA GLY A 47 -9.40 17.59 -11.90
C GLY A 47 -8.08 17.56 -12.70
N LEU A 48 -7.33 18.67 -12.73
CA LEU A 48 -6.00 18.71 -13.36
C LEU A 48 -5.02 17.75 -12.69
N SER A 49 -4.98 17.72 -11.36
CA SER A 49 -4.09 16.81 -10.61
C SER A 49 -4.43 15.33 -10.87
N PHE A 50 -5.72 15.01 -11.00
CA PHE A 50 -6.15 13.68 -11.39
C PHE A 50 -5.75 13.35 -12.83
N CYS A 51 -5.89 14.31 -13.76
CA CYS A 51 -5.46 14.15 -15.15
C CYS A 51 -3.97 13.85 -15.26
N PHE A 52 -3.11 14.49 -14.45
CA PHE A 52 -1.69 14.15 -14.38
C PHE A 52 -1.40 12.80 -13.72
N THR A 53 -2.27 12.35 -12.81
CA THR A 53 -2.16 11.02 -12.17
C THR A 53 -2.56 9.89 -13.12
N PHE A 54 -3.49 10.16 -14.04
CA PHE A 54 -4.09 9.16 -14.91
C PHE A 54 -3.11 8.42 -15.84
N PRO A 55 -2.14 9.08 -16.50
CA PRO A 55 -1.09 8.39 -17.26
C PRO A 55 -0.28 7.40 -16.43
N PHE A 56 0.10 7.77 -15.20
CA PHE A 56 0.85 6.88 -14.30
C PHE A 56 0.01 5.68 -13.88
N LEU A 57 -1.29 5.87 -13.64
CA LEU A 57 -2.23 4.78 -13.36
C LEU A 57 -2.26 3.77 -14.52
N ILE A 58 -2.35 4.25 -15.76
CA ILE A 58 -2.35 3.38 -16.94
C ILE A 58 -1.01 2.64 -17.07
N LEU A 59 0.11 3.35 -16.97
CA LEU A 59 1.44 2.75 -17.10
C LEU A 59 1.69 1.65 -16.08
N VAL A 60 1.27 1.84 -14.83
CA VAL A 60 1.43 0.82 -13.79
C VAL A 60 0.41 -0.31 -13.95
N ALA A 61 -0.83 -0.02 -14.36
CA ALA A 61 -1.84 -1.04 -14.64
C ALA A 61 -1.45 -1.97 -15.81
N LEU A 62 -0.67 -1.46 -16.78
CA LEU A 62 -0.09 -2.26 -17.87
C LEU A 62 0.97 -3.26 -17.41
N GLN A 63 1.54 -3.12 -16.20
CA GLN A 63 2.59 -4.00 -15.65
C GLN A 63 2.05 -5.22 -14.87
N PRO A 64 0.89 -5.76 -15.26
CA PRO A 64 -0.03 -6.55 -14.43
C PRO A 64 0.13 -6.42 -12.90
N ASP A 65 0.39 -5.20 -12.39
CA ASP A 65 0.62 -4.96 -10.97
C ASP A 65 -0.44 -4.00 -10.41
N LEU A 66 -1.63 -4.55 -10.24
CA LEU A 66 -2.75 -3.83 -9.65
C LEU A 66 -2.48 -3.31 -8.25
N GLY A 67 -1.65 -4.01 -7.46
CA GLY A 67 -1.32 -3.57 -6.11
C GLY A 67 -0.61 -2.22 -6.17
N SER A 68 0.43 -2.14 -7.00
CA SER A 68 1.14 -0.89 -7.26
C SER A 68 0.26 0.20 -7.88
N ALA A 69 -0.63 -0.15 -8.81
CA ALA A 69 -1.54 0.82 -9.42
C ALA A 69 -2.54 1.38 -8.39
N LEU A 70 -3.05 0.53 -7.51
CA LEU A 70 -4.02 0.91 -6.49
C LEU A 70 -3.42 1.84 -5.43
N ILE A 71 -2.10 1.80 -5.19
CA ILE A 71 -1.39 2.72 -4.28
C ILE A 71 -1.36 4.16 -4.81
N LEU A 72 -1.44 4.37 -6.13
CA LEU A 72 -1.40 5.73 -6.71
C LEU A 72 -2.62 6.58 -6.33
N LEU A 73 -3.79 5.96 -6.12
CA LEU A 73 -5.01 6.67 -5.71
C LEU A 73 -4.94 7.24 -4.28
N PRO A 74 -4.62 6.46 -3.22
CA PRO A 74 -4.42 7.00 -1.88
C PRO A 74 -3.20 7.92 -1.82
N LEU A 75 -2.16 7.73 -2.64
CA LEU A 75 -1.07 8.68 -2.78
C LEU A 75 -1.57 10.04 -3.29
N TRP A 76 -2.37 10.05 -4.36
CA TRP A 76 -2.97 11.27 -4.90
C TRP A 76 -3.91 11.95 -3.89
N LEU A 77 -4.77 11.18 -3.21
CA LEU A 77 -5.63 11.71 -2.14
C LEU A 77 -4.82 12.27 -0.97
N GLY A 78 -3.72 11.61 -0.60
CA GLY A 78 -2.79 12.08 0.44
C GLY A 78 -2.15 13.40 0.05
N MET A 79 -1.74 13.57 -1.21
CA MET A 79 -1.20 14.84 -1.72
C MET A 79 -2.25 15.96 -1.70
N LEU A 80 -3.51 15.67 -2.04
CA LEU A 80 -4.60 16.65 -1.92
C LEU A 80 -4.85 17.06 -0.48
N PHE A 81 -4.83 16.10 0.45
CA PHE A 81 -4.97 16.37 1.87
C PHE A 81 -3.81 17.24 2.39
N LEU A 82 -2.57 16.91 2.04
CA LEU A 82 -1.38 17.69 2.42
C LEU A 82 -1.39 19.10 1.82
N ALA A 83 -1.94 19.26 0.62
CA ALA A 83 -2.08 20.56 -0.02
C ALA A 83 -3.20 21.43 0.57
N GLY A 84 -3.92 20.96 1.60
CA GLY A 84 -4.95 21.73 2.29
C GLY A 84 -6.31 21.73 1.59
N VAL A 85 -6.61 20.74 0.74
CA VAL A 85 -7.95 20.59 0.16
C VAL A 85 -8.97 20.39 1.29
N SER A 86 -10.06 21.16 1.26
CA SER A 86 -11.11 21.08 2.27
C SER A 86 -11.64 19.64 2.44
N PRO A 87 -11.82 19.14 3.68
CA PRO A 87 -12.29 17.78 3.96
C PRO A 87 -13.61 17.41 3.26
N ARG A 88 -14.51 18.39 3.07
CA ARG A 88 -15.76 18.20 2.33
C ARG A 88 -15.51 17.74 0.88
N LYS A 89 -14.58 18.38 0.17
CA LYS A 89 -14.22 18.00 -1.20
C LYS A 89 -13.58 16.60 -1.24
N LEU A 90 -12.73 16.27 -0.27
CA LEU A 90 -12.13 14.94 -0.15
C LEU A 90 -13.21 13.85 0.06
N LEU A 91 -14.17 14.10 0.96
CA LEU A 91 -15.31 13.21 1.18
C LEU A 91 -16.17 13.06 -0.07
N THR A 92 -16.41 14.14 -0.82
CA THR A 92 -17.13 14.06 -2.10
C THR A 92 -16.39 13.19 -3.11
N ILE A 93 -15.05 13.32 -3.24
CA ILE A 93 -14.24 12.48 -4.14
C ILE A 93 -14.32 11.02 -3.72
N LEU A 94 -14.18 10.73 -2.42
CA LEU A 94 -14.32 9.38 -1.87
C LEU A 94 -15.72 8.80 -2.15
N GLY A 95 -16.76 9.60 -1.98
CA GLY A 95 -18.15 9.23 -2.28
C GLY A 95 -18.34 8.88 -3.75
N ILE A 96 -17.87 9.73 -4.67
CA ILE A 96 -17.93 9.46 -6.12
C ILE A 96 -17.17 8.17 -6.47
N GLY A 97 -15.98 7.98 -5.88
CA GLY A 97 -15.18 6.77 -6.08
C GLY A 97 -15.91 5.51 -5.60
N ALA A 98 -16.50 5.55 -4.40
CA ALA A 98 -17.27 4.45 -3.85
C ALA A 98 -18.53 4.14 -4.68
N SER A 99 -19.27 5.15 -5.12
CA SER A 99 -20.44 4.98 -5.99
C SER A 99 -20.08 4.40 -7.36
N SER A 100 -18.87 4.67 -7.86
CA SER A 100 -18.38 4.16 -9.14
C SER A 100 -17.84 2.73 -9.04
N PHE A 101 -17.58 2.22 -7.82
CA PHE A 101 -16.97 0.90 -7.60
C PHE A 101 -17.71 -0.27 -8.26
N PRO A 102 -19.07 -0.36 -8.24
CA PRO A 102 -19.78 -1.46 -8.91
C PRO A 102 -19.48 -1.53 -10.41
N PHE A 103 -19.34 -0.39 -11.08
CA PHE A 103 -19.00 -0.34 -12.49
C PHE A 103 -17.57 -0.84 -12.75
N PHE A 104 -16.61 -0.38 -11.93
CA PHE A 104 -15.24 -0.88 -12.00
C PHE A 104 -15.14 -2.38 -11.72
N TYR A 105 -15.94 -2.90 -10.79
CA TYR A 105 -15.97 -4.32 -10.46
C TYR A 105 -16.34 -5.19 -11.68
N LEU A 106 -17.20 -4.72 -12.57
CA LEU A 106 -17.56 -5.44 -13.80
C LEU A 106 -16.36 -5.62 -14.73
N LEU A 107 -15.49 -4.61 -14.83
CA LEU A 107 -14.30 -4.59 -15.68
C LEU A 107 -13.14 -5.45 -15.15
N LEU A 108 -13.19 -5.86 -13.88
CA LEU A 108 -12.13 -6.65 -13.25
C LEU A 108 -12.04 -8.07 -13.82
N ARG A 109 -10.80 -8.54 -14.00
CA ARG A 109 -10.49 -9.94 -14.38
C ARG A 109 -10.86 -10.89 -13.24
N PRO A 110 -11.14 -12.19 -13.53
CA PRO A 110 -11.52 -13.17 -12.50
C PRO A 110 -10.57 -13.24 -11.30
N TYR A 111 -9.24 -13.26 -11.54
CA TYR A 111 -8.25 -13.29 -10.46
C TYR A 111 -8.29 -12.05 -9.56
N GLN A 112 -8.67 -10.89 -10.10
CA GLN A 112 -8.75 -9.62 -9.37
C GLN A 112 -9.97 -9.62 -8.45
N LYS A 113 -11.10 -10.10 -8.98
CA LYS A 113 -12.32 -10.34 -8.22
C LYS A 113 -12.07 -11.32 -7.07
N MET A 114 -11.35 -12.42 -7.34
CA MET A 114 -10.96 -13.38 -6.30
C MET A 114 -10.17 -12.69 -5.18
N ARG A 115 -9.15 -11.88 -5.48
CA ARG A 115 -8.41 -11.15 -4.43
C ARG A 115 -9.28 -10.24 -3.57
N ILE A 116 -10.23 -9.53 -4.17
CA ILE A 116 -11.18 -8.66 -3.43
C ILE A 116 -12.07 -9.52 -2.53
N LEU A 117 -12.62 -10.62 -3.05
CA LEU A 117 -13.49 -11.53 -2.30
C LEU A 117 -12.75 -12.22 -1.16
N THR A 118 -11.51 -12.67 -1.39
CA THR A 118 -10.65 -13.26 -0.37
C THR A 118 -10.29 -12.24 0.72
N PHE A 119 -10.07 -10.97 0.36
CA PHE A 119 -9.83 -9.91 1.33
C PHE A 119 -11.05 -9.67 2.23
N LEU A 120 -12.25 -9.58 1.64
CA LEU A 120 -13.50 -9.37 2.38
C LEU A 120 -13.92 -10.58 3.21
N ASN A 121 -13.77 -11.77 2.66
CA ASN A 121 -14.10 -13.03 3.33
C ASN A 121 -13.07 -14.12 2.97
N PRO A 122 -11.96 -14.23 3.72
CA PRO A 122 -10.95 -15.25 3.48
C PRO A 122 -11.47 -16.67 3.79
N GLY A 123 -12.52 -16.80 4.59
CA GLY A 123 -13.14 -18.08 4.94
C GLY A 123 -13.97 -18.69 3.81
N ARG A 124 -14.22 -17.96 2.71
CA ARG A 124 -14.95 -18.48 1.55
C ARG A 124 -14.20 -19.59 0.82
N ASP A 125 -12.87 -19.53 0.81
CA ASP A 125 -12.00 -20.51 0.18
C ASP A 125 -10.77 -20.76 1.08
N PRO A 126 -10.94 -21.53 2.17
CA PRO A 126 -9.90 -21.71 3.18
C PRO A 126 -8.69 -22.52 2.70
N LEU A 127 -8.86 -23.34 1.65
CA LEU A 127 -7.82 -24.23 1.12
C LEU A 127 -7.16 -23.66 -0.14
N GLY A 128 -7.81 -22.73 -0.84
CA GLY A 128 -7.25 -22.05 -2.01
C GLY A 128 -6.75 -20.66 -1.67
N THR A 129 -7.42 -19.65 -2.22
CA THR A 129 -6.99 -18.25 -2.20
C THR A 129 -6.90 -17.64 -0.79
N GLY A 130 -7.73 -18.11 0.15
CA GLY A 130 -7.77 -17.62 1.53
C GLY A 130 -6.77 -18.29 2.48
N TRP A 131 -6.15 -19.39 2.07
CA TRP A 131 -5.32 -20.22 2.93
C TRP A 131 -4.19 -19.42 3.60
N ALA A 132 -3.39 -18.69 2.81
CA ALA A 132 -2.26 -17.93 3.33
C ALA A 132 -2.69 -16.83 4.32
N VAL A 133 -3.84 -16.19 4.08
CA VAL A 133 -4.39 -15.15 4.96
C VAL A 133 -4.92 -15.75 6.27
N LEU A 134 -5.52 -16.95 6.22
CA LEU A 134 -5.99 -17.63 7.42
C LEU A 134 -4.83 -18.17 8.25
N GLN A 135 -3.85 -18.80 7.60
CA GLN A 135 -2.65 -19.31 8.29
C GLN A 135 -1.84 -18.18 8.93
N SER A 136 -1.73 -17.02 8.30
CA SER A 136 -1.04 -15.87 8.90
C SER A 136 -1.73 -15.36 10.15
N LYS A 137 -3.07 -15.34 10.17
CA LYS A 137 -3.86 -15.00 11.37
C LYS A 137 -3.68 -16.02 12.48
N VAL A 138 -3.68 -17.31 12.15
CA VAL A 138 -3.47 -18.39 13.13
C VAL A 138 -2.05 -18.34 13.70
N ALA A 139 -1.04 -18.18 12.84
CA ALA A 139 0.37 -18.05 13.24
C ALA A 139 0.55 -16.88 14.21
N LEU A 140 0.10 -15.68 13.83
CA LEU A 140 0.13 -14.48 14.67
C LEU A 140 -0.58 -14.69 16.00
N GLY A 141 -1.79 -15.28 15.99
CA GLY A 141 -2.56 -15.54 17.21
C GLY A 141 -1.91 -16.60 18.13
N SER A 142 -1.20 -17.56 17.55
CA SER A 142 -0.59 -18.66 18.30
C SER A 142 0.60 -18.23 19.16
N GLY A 143 1.20 -17.07 18.88
CA GLY A 143 2.26 -16.48 19.69
C GLY A 143 1.80 -15.92 21.04
N LYS A 144 0.50 -15.73 21.27
CA LYS A 144 -0.04 -15.19 22.54
C LYS A 144 0.70 -13.90 22.95
N LEU A 145 0.93 -13.68 24.26
CA LEU A 145 1.57 -12.47 24.76
C LEU A 145 3.11 -12.46 24.59
N VAL A 146 3.76 -13.59 24.83
CA VAL A 146 5.23 -13.69 24.98
C VAL A 146 5.92 -14.39 23.80
N GLY A 147 5.15 -15.05 22.93
CA GLY A 147 5.67 -15.81 21.80
C GLY A 147 5.99 -17.26 22.16
N LYS A 148 6.41 -18.01 21.14
CA LYS A 148 6.86 -19.40 21.27
C LYS A 148 8.38 -19.55 21.44
N GLY A 149 9.13 -18.44 21.43
CA GLY A 149 10.59 -18.42 21.44
C GLY A 149 11.19 -18.43 20.04
N ILE A 150 12.47 -18.02 19.94
CA ILE A 150 13.22 -17.97 18.68
C ILE A 150 13.32 -19.38 18.10
N GLY A 151 12.87 -19.57 16.86
CA GLY A 151 12.79 -20.90 16.25
C GLY A 151 11.63 -21.76 16.76
N GLY A 152 10.69 -21.20 17.53
CA GLY A 152 9.45 -21.86 17.94
C GLY A 152 8.29 -21.66 16.95
N ALA A 153 8.50 -20.94 15.86
CA ALA A 153 7.49 -20.67 14.84
C ALA A 153 7.24 -21.89 13.94
N LEU A 154 6.41 -22.81 14.43
CA LEU A 154 5.97 -24.01 13.71
C LEU A 154 5.33 -23.69 12.35
N HIS A 155 4.59 -22.57 12.22
CA HIS A 155 3.96 -22.22 10.93
C HIS A 155 4.96 -21.68 9.92
N THR A 156 6.02 -21.03 10.40
CA THR A 156 7.15 -20.59 9.59
C THR A 156 8.01 -21.78 9.14
N GLN A 157 8.27 -22.74 10.04
CA GLN A 157 9.12 -23.90 9.77
C GLN A 157 8.45 -24.95 8.88
N LEU A 158 7.16 -25.20 9.06
CA LEU A 158 6.41 -26.20 8.30
C LEU A 158 5.91 -25.67 6.95
N SER A 159 6.38 -24.50 6.51
CA SER A 159 6.00 -23.86 5.24
C SER A 159 4.48 -23.65 5.08
N PHE A 160 3.76 -23.48 6.20
CA PHE A 160 2.34 -23.12 6.22
C PHE A 160 2.09 -21.66 5.82
N LEU A 161 3.15 -20.87 5.69
CA LEU A 161 3.11 -19.50 5.16
C LEU A 161 3.93 -19.44 3.86
N PRO A 162 3.35 -18.94 2.76
CA PRO A 162 4.14 -18.71 1.55
C PRO A 162 5.10 -17.54 1.81
N GLN A 163 6.40 -17.77 1.69
CA GLN A 163 7.46 -16.77 1.90
C GLN A 163 7.36 -16.02 3.27
N PRO A 164 7.59 -16.71 4.39
CA PRO A 164 7.37 -16.16 5.74
C PRO A 164 8.26 -14.96 6.08
N PHE A 165 9.41 -14.83 5.42
CA PHE A 165 10.39 -13.77 5.69
C PHE A 165 10.20 -12.50 4.84
N THR A 166 9.30 -12.52 3.85
CA THR A 166 9.01 -11.35 3.00
C THR A 166 7.58 -10.87 3.25
N ASP A 167 6.60 -11.64 2.80
CA ASP A 167 5.19 -11.21 2.77
C ASP A 167 4.48 -11.42 4.12
N PHE A 168 5.01 -12.30 4.98
CA PHE A 168 4.40 -12.65 6.28
C PHE A 168 5.33 -12.44 7.48
N VAL A 169 6.30 -11.52 7.36
CA VAL A 169 7.29 -11.25 8.43
C VAL A 169 6.61 -10.90 9.77
N PHE A 170 5.50 -10.16 9.72
CA PHE A 170 4.72 -9.80 10.90
C PHE A 170 4.08 -11.01 11.58
N ALA A 171 3.56 -11.96 10.81
CA ALA A 171 2.99 -13.19 11.36
C ALA A 171 4.07 -14.08 11.97
N SER A 172 5.26 -14.12 11.35
CA SER A 172 6.41 -14.86 11.84
C SER A 172 6.95 -14.28 13.16
N ILE A 173 7.21 -12.97 13.22
CA ILE A 173 7.65 -12.28 14.45
C ILE A 173 6.60 -12.42 15.56
N GLY A 174 5.32 -12.30 15.20
CA GLY A 174 4.22 -12.48 16.14
C GLY A 174 4.13 -13.89 16.72
N GLU A 175 4.42 -14.91 15.93
CA GLU A 175 4.47 -16.29 16.42
C GLU A 175 5.67 -16.50 17.38
N GLU A 176 6.84 -15.96 17.04
CA GLU A 176 8.06 -16.18 17.83
C GLU A 176 8.13 -15.34 19.10
N TRP A 177 7.83 -14.04 19.02
CA TRP A 177 8.03 -13.07 20.11
C TRP A 177 6.72 -12.58 20.75
N GLY A 178 5.58 -13.05 20.23
CA GLY A 178 4.26 -12.73 20.76
C GLY A 178 3.87 -11.27 20.58
N PHE A 179 2.77 -10.90 21.24
CA PHE A 179 2.25 -9.54 21.21
C PHE A 179 3.27 -8.50 21.69
N VAL A 180 3.97 -8.77 22.79
CA VAL A 180 4.92 -7.81 23.39
C VAL A 180 6.10 -7.56 22.45
N GLY A 181 6.74 -8.61 21.94
CA GLY A 181 7.87 -8.46 21.04
C GLY A 181 7.51 -7.83 19.71
N THR A 182 6.34 -8.19 19.15
CA THR A 182 5.83 -7.55 17.93
C THR A 182 5.55 -6.06 18.13
N GLY A 183 5.03 -5.69 19.31
CA GLY A 183 4.81 -4.30 19.69
C GLY A 183 6.11 -3.51 19.78
N ILE A 184 7.12 -4.04 20.48
CA ILE A 184 8.46 -3.42 20.59
C ILE A 184 9.09 -3.26 19.20
N PHE A 185 9.05 -4.31 18.38
CA PHE A 185 9.57 -4.27 17.02
C PHE A 185 8.88 -3.18 16.18
N SER A 186 7.56 -3.09 16.25
CA SER A 186 6.78 -2.07 15.52
C SER A 186 7.15 -0.65 15.95
N VAL A 187 7.27 -0.41 17.27
CA VAL A 187 7.67 0.90 17.81
C VAL A 187 9.09 1.24 17.39
N MET A 188 10.02 0.28 17.42
CA MET A 188 11.39 0.50 16.99
C MET A 188 11.47 0.89 15.52
N VAL A 189 10.77 0.16 14.63
CA VAL A 189 10.73 0.46 13.20
C VAL A 189 10.14 1.84 12.94
N ILE A 190 9.04 2.20 13.61
CA ILE A 190 8.42 3.53 13.47
C ILE A 190 9.35 4.61 14.03
N GLY A 191 10.01 4.38 15.17
CA GLY A 191 10.93 5.32 15.80
C GLY A 191 12.20 5.61 14.99
N MET A 192 12.64 4.67 14.15
CA MET A 192 13.73 4.90 13.19
C MET A 192 13.33 5.84 12.05
N VAL A 193 12.04 6.00 11.78
CA VAL A 193 11.54 6.98 10.80
C VAL A 193 11.58 8.36 11.43
N LYS A 194 12.58 9.17 11.05
CA LYS A 194 12.76 10.51 11.62
C LYS A 194 11.49 11.38 11.44
N PRO A 195 11.09 12.16 12.46
CA PRO A 195 9.91 13.04 12.37
C PRO A 195 10.04 14.13 11.31
N GLU A 196 11.27 14.44 10.85
CA GLU A 196 11.55 15.32 9.71
C GLU A 196 10.89 14.85 8.39
N VAL A 197 10.54 13.56 8.30
CA VAL A 197 9.87 12.94 7.15
C VAL A 197 8.33 13.08 7.21
N ILE A 198 7.77 13.48 8.37
CA ILE A 198 6.33 13.71 8.54
C ILE A 198 6.09 15.22 8.68
N PRO A 199 6.05 15.95 7.56
CA PRO A 199 5.73 17.36 7.60
C PRO A 199 4.29 17.55 8.09
N ILE A 200 4.14 18.18 9.25
CA ILE A 200 2.85 18.66 9.73
C ILE A 200 2.33 19.68 8.70
N PRO A 201 1.04 19.63 8.29
CA PRO A 201 0.49 20.49 7.24
C PRO A 201 0.79 22.00 7.43
N TYR A 202 0.93 22.42 8.69
CA TYR A 202 1.22 23.81 9.04
C TYR A 202 2.65 24.26 8.71
N GLN A 203 3.65 23.37 8.77
CA GLN A 203 5.05 23.73 8.45
C GLN A 203 5.33 23.69 6.94
N MET A 204 4.62 22.84 6.20
CA MET A 204 4.81 22.67 4.75
C MET A 204 4.51 23.92 3.93
N HIS A 205 3.57 24.75 4.38
CA HIS A 205 3.25 26.02 3.70
C HIS A 205 4.47 26.96 3.62
N SER A 206 5.45 26.81 4.54
CA SER A 206 6.69 27.60 4.54
C SER A 206 7.80 27.02 3.64
N ILE A 207 7.87 25.69 3.51
CA ILE A 207 8.90 25.00 2.72
C ILE A 207 8.60 25.13 1.22
N TYR A 208 7.33 25.01 0.82
CA TYR A 208 6.92 25.16 -0.58
C TYR A 208 7.06 26.57 -1.13
N ARG A 209 7.03 27.62 -0.29
CA ARG A 209 7.31 29.01 -0.74
C ARG A 209 8.79 29.30 -0.94
N ARG A 210 9.69 28.43 -0.47
CA ARG A 210 11.15 28.62 -0.53
C ARG A 210 11.80 27.90 -1.72
N ILE A 211 11.08 27.06 -2.44
CA ILE A 211 11.50 26.42 -3.70
C ILE A 211 10.86 27.19 -4.86
#